data_AF-A0A101HHU8-F1
#
_entry.id   AF-A0A101HHU8-F1
#
_cell.length_a   1.000
_cell.length_b   1.000
_cell.length_c   1.000
_cell.angle_alpha   90.00
_cell.angle_beta   90.00
_cell.angle_gamma   90.00
#
_symmetry.space_group_name_H-M   'P 1'
#
loop_
_entity.id
_entity.type
_entity.pdbx_description
1 polymer ?
#
loop_
_entity_poly.entity_id
_entity_poly.type
_entity_poly.pdbx_seq_one_letter_code
_entity_poly.pdbx_strand_id
1 'polypeptide(L)'
;MLIKVLLTIIGLLFLIVLESFFNTLFSFSIIVMALLFLIDKIEWRRWVLIAVLSTVLIDILLLRPMGVTMLVLAIISLLLYILFLIVPKKEVILSYIPYLFAIWLFYILLDLSVPYLQDGVWGTISWESVLVDMVKSIISTVIIYLINLLLSNFRSKEDLRL
;
A
#
# COMPACT_ATOMS: atom_id res chain seq x y z
N MET A 1 23.16 20.25 11.62
CA MET A 1 21.68 20.35 11.61
C MET A 1 21.15 20.59 10.21
N LEU A 2 21.71 21.55 9.47
CA LEU A 2 21.36 21.86 8.07
C LEU A 2 21.48 20.65 7.11
N ILE A 3 22.54 19.86 7.23
CA ILE A 3 22.72 18.62 6.44
C ILE A 3 21.58 17.61 6.67
N LYS A 4 21.10 17.46 7.91
CA LYS A 4 19.99 16.55 8.22
C LYS A 4 18.70 17.02 7.56
N VAL A 5 18.42 18.33 7.62
CA VAL A 5 17.25 18.93 6.95
C VAL A 5 17.33 18.73 5.44
N LEU A 6 18.49 18.98 4.84
CA LEU A 6 18.72 18.77 3.41
C LEU A 6 18.49 17.30 3.01
N LEU A 7 19.01 16.36 3.80
CA LEU A 7 18.87 14.93 3.55
C LEU A 7 17.41 14.47 3.66
N THR A 8 16.64 15.02 4.61
CA THR A 8 15.20 14.77 4.72
C THR A 8 14.45 15.30 3.49
N ILE A 9 14.75 16.53 3.04
CA ILE A 9 14.11 17.10 1.85
C ILE A 9 14.40 16.26 0.61
N ILE A 10 15.67 15.89 0.39
CA ILE A 10 16.08 15.04 -0.72
C ILE A 10 15.38 13.67 -0.66
N GLY A 11 15.32 13.06 0.52
CA GLY A 11 14.65 11.78 0.72
C GLY A 11 13.16 11.84 0.41
N LEU A 12 12.48 12.92 0.80
CA LEU A 12 11.06 13.14 0.52
C LEU A 12 10.83 13.34 -0.98
N LEU A 13 11.67 14.13 -1.64
CA LEU A 13 11.67 14.30 -3.10
C LEU A 13 11.88 12.96 -3.83
N PHE A 14 12.84 12.16 -3.38
CA PHE A 14 13.12 10.86 -3.95
C PHE A 14 11.94 9.89 -3.79
N LEU A 15 11.26 9.92 -2.64
CA LEU A 15 10.07 9.12 -2.39
C LEU A 15 8.91 9.52 -3.32
N ILE A 16 8.72 10.83 -3.54
CA ILE A 16 7.74 11.36 -4.50
C ILE A 16 8.05 10.88 -5.93
N VAL A 17 9.32 11.00 -6.34
CA VAL A 17 9.76 10.58 -7.67
C VAL A 17 9.58 9.08 -7.86
N LEU A 18 9.91 8.26 -6.85
CA LEU A 18 9.67 6.82 -6.89
C LEU A 18 8.19 6.50 -7.05
N GLU A 19 7.32 7.09 -6.22
CA GLU A 19 5.87 6.84 -6.30
C GLU A 19 5.32 7.18 -7.68
N SER A 20 5.71 8.34 -8.23
CA SER A 20 5.30 8.76 -9.58
C SER A 20 5.85 7.83 -10.67
N PHE A 21 7.12 7.41 -10.57
CA PHE A 21 7.75 6.49 -11.50
C PHE A 21 7.04 5.13 -11.54
N PHE A 22 6.78 4.54 -10.37
CA PHE A 22 6.12 3.25 -10.27
C PHE A 22 4.65 3.30 -10.69
N ASN A 23 3.95 4.38 -10.35
CA ASN A 23 2.58 4.55 -10.79
C ASN A 23 2.48 4.81 -12.32
N THR A 24 3.45 5.48 -12.92
CA THR A 24 3.46 5.72 -14.38
C THR A 24 3.83 4.46 -15.17
N LEU A 25 4.85 3.70 -14.72
CA LEU A 25 5.34 2.54 -15.48
C LEU A 25 4.53 1.27 -15.23
N PHE A 26 4.09 1.05 -14.01
CA PHE A 26 3.47 -0.22 -13.60
C PHE A 26 2.08 -0.04 -13.01
N SER A 27 1.61 1.21 -12.87
CA SER A 27 0.30 1.55 -12.31
C SER A 27 0.03 0.92 -10.94
N PHE A 28 1.08 0.77 -10.12
CA PHE A 28 0.98 0.37 -8.73
C PHE A 28 1.53 1.44 -7.79
N SER A 29 0.94 1.54 -6.60
CA SER A 29 1.37 2.46 -5.54
C SER A 29 2.26 1.75 -4.52
N ILE A 30 3.50 2.23 -4.36
CA ILE A 30 4.42 1.70 -3.36
C ILE A 30 3.98 2.12 -1.96
N ILE A 31 3.53 3.35 -1.82
CA ILE A 31 3.13 3.87 -0.51
C ILE A 31 1.96 3.07 0.05
N VAL A 32 0.94 2.74 -0.76
CA VAL A 32 -0.18 1.90 -0.31
C VAL A 32 0.31 0.52 0.14
N MET A 33 1.23 -0.08 -0.62
CA MET A 33 1.82 -1.37 -0.28
C MET A 33 2.57 -1.30 1.06
N ALA A 34 3.35 -0.24 1.27
CA ALA A 34 4.04 0.00 2.53
C ALA A 34 3.07 0.21 3.70
N LEU A 35 1.95 0.92 3.50
CA LEU A 35 0.93 1.12 4.53
C LEU A 35 0.27 -0.19 4.92
N LEU A 36 -0.16 -1.00 3.94
CA LEU A 36 -0.75 -2.31 4.21
C LEU A 36 0.23 -3.25 4.92
N PHE A 37 1.52 -3.17 4.57
CA PHE A 37 2.57 -3.93 5.24
C PHE A 37 2.78 -3.51 6.70
N LEU A 38 2.71 -2.20 6.98
CA LEU A 38 2.96 -1.65 8.31
C LEU A 38 1.79 -1.81 9.28
N ILE A 39 0.59 -2.16 8.80
CA ILE A 39 -0.64 -2.24 9.61
C ILE A 39 -0.49 -3.14 10.84
N ASP A 40 0.29 -4.22 10.71
CA ASP A 40 0.51 -5.21 11.77
C ASP A 40 1.82 -5.00 12.53
N LYS A 41 2.64 -4.04 12.11
CA LYS A 41 3.99 -3.79 12.66
C LYS A 41 4.08 -2.54 13.52
N ILE A 42 3.09 -1.65 13.42
CA ILE A 42 3.06 -0.36 14.10
C ILE A 42 1.77 -0.24 14.93
N GLU A 43 1.81 0.50 16.03
CA GLU A 43 0.63 0.88 16.80
C GLU A 43 -0.42 1.58 15.90
N TRP A 44 -1.69 1.16 16.00
CA TRP A 44 -2.81 1.70 15.21
C TRP A 44 -2.83 3.23 15.13
N ARG A 45 -2.63 3.94 16.26
CA ARG A 45 -2.65 5.42 16.29
C ARG A 45 -1.58 6.05 15.41
N ARG A 46 -0.37 5.49 15.41
CA ARG A 46 0.74 5.98 14.59
C ARG A 46 0.54 5.61 13.13
N TRP A 47 0.04 4.39 12.87
CA TRP A 47 -0.28 3.94 11.53
C TRP A 47 -1.33 4.86 10.87
N VAL A 48 -2.42 5.20 11.57
CA VAL A 48 -3.45 6.12 11.06
C VAL A 48 -2.85 7.48 10.71
N LEU A 49 -1.99 8.04 11.57
CA LEU A 49 -1.35 9.33 11.30
C LEU A 49 -0.49 9.29 10.02
N ILE A 50 0.32 8.23 9.87
CA ILE A 50 1.14 8.03 8.67
C ILE A 50 0.26 7.82 7.44
N ALA A 51 -0.80 7.00 7.55
CA ALA A 51 -1.73 6.71 6.47
C ALA A 51 -2.44 7.96 5.98
N VAL A 52 -2.96 8.80 6.88
CA VAL A 52 -3.64 10.06 6.50
C VAL A 52 -2.69 11.00 5.76
N LEU A 53 -1.48 11.24 6.29
CA LEU A 53 -0.53 12.16 5.66
C LEU A 53 -0.07 11.65 4.29
N SER A 54 0.20 10.36 4.18
CA SER A 54 0.71 9.77 2.95
C SER A 54 -0.35 9.64 1.87
N THR A 55 -1.59 9.26 2.21
CA THR A 55 -2.70 9.16 1.24
C THR A 55 -3.10 10.52 0.67
N VAL A 56 -3.18 11.56 1.51
CA VAL A 56 -3.42 12.94 1.03
C VAL A 56 -2.31 13.38 0.07
N LEU A 57 -1.05 13.05 0.38
CA LEU A 57 0.07 13.37 -0.50
C LEU A 57 -0.03 12.62 -1.83
N ILE A 58 -0.41 11.34 -1.84
CA ILE A 58 -0.65 10.57 -3.08
C ILE A 58 -1.77 11.20 -3.90
N ASP A 59 -2.89 11.57 -3.28
CA ASP A 59 -4.02 12.16 -4.00
C ASP A 59 -3.61 13.44 -4.72
N ILE A 60 -2.81 14.29 -4.05
CA ILE A 60 -2.23 15.51 -4.65
C ILE A 60 -1.30 15.16 -5.82
N LEU A 61 -0.38 14.21 -5.63
CA LEU A 61 0.59 13.82 -6.66
C LEU A 61 -0.06 13.23 -7.91
N LEU A 62 -1.12 12.45 -7.72
CA LEU A 62 -1.80 11.72 -8.79
C LEU A 62 -3.01 12.47 -9.35
N LEU A 63 -3.22 13.73 -8.94
CA LEU A 63 -4.34 14.58 -9.36
C LEU A 63 -5.71 13.91 -9.14
N ARG A 64 -5.84 13.16 -8.04
CA ARG A 64 -7.08 12.51 -7.62
C ARG A 64 -7.84 13.43 -6.65
N PRO A 65 -9.15 13.23 -6.44
CA PRO A 65 -9.86 13.95 -5.38
C PRO A 65 -9.21 13.67 -4.03
N MET A 66 -9.08 14.70 -3.21
CA MET A 66 -8.49 14.54 -1.88
C MET A 66 -9.34 13.60 -1.03
N GLY A 67 -8.72 12.58 -0.44
CA GLY A 67 -9.32 11.64 0.48
C GLY A 67 -9.85 10.35 -0.15
N VAL A 68 -9.79 10.18 -1.48
CA VAL A 68 -10.25 8.94 -2.12
C VAL A 68 -9.36 7.78 -1.71
N THR A 69 -8.03 7.94 -1.82
CA THR A 69 -7.10 6.87 -1.44
C THR A 69 -7.20 6.55 0.04
N MET A 70 -7.43 7.55 0.91
CA MET A 70 -7.66 7.35 2.33
C MET A 70 -8.91 6.50 2.59
N LEU A 71 -10.02 6.82 1.93
CA LEU A 71 -11.29 6.09 2.08
C LEU A 71 -11.14 4.65 1.63
N VAL A 72 -10.57 4.42 0.45
CA VAL A 72 -10.36 3.07 -0.09
C VAL A 72 -9.40 2.29 0.82
N LEU A 73 -8.29 2.90 1.25
CA LEU A 73 -7.33 2.27 2.15
C LEU A 73 -7.99 1.87 3.48
N ALA A 74 -8.88 2.71 4.04
CA ALA A 74 -9.58 2.40 5.27
C ALA A 74 -10.50 1.18 5.12
N ILE A 75 -11.27 1.10 4.04
CA ILE A 75 -12.12 -0.06 3.73
C ILE A 75 -11.28 -1.33 3.59
N ILE A 76 -10.18 -1.25 2.85
CA ILE A 76 -9.29 -2.39 2.60
C ILE A 76 -8.56 -2.82 3.88
N SER A 77 -8.16 -1.88 4.72
CA SER A 77 -7.51 -2.19 6.00
C SER A 77 -8.45 -2.93 6.95
N LEU A 78 -9.73 -2.52 6.99
CA LEU A 78 -10.75 -3.22 7.76
C LEU A 78 -11.00 -4.63 7.21
N LEU A 79 -11.09 -4.78 5.89
CA LEU A 79 -11.23 -6.09 5.25
C LEU A 79 -10.02 -6.99 5.55
N LEU A 80 -8.81 -6.46 5.44
CA LEU A 80 -7.58 -7.19 5.71
C LEU A 80 -7.55 -7.70 7.17
N TYR A 81 -7.99 -6.86 8.12
CA TYR A 81 -8.15 -7.28 9.52
C TYR A 81 -9.12 -8.47 9.65
N ILE A 82 -10.27 -8.42 8.97
CA ILE A 82 -11.24 -9.53 8.95
C ILE A 82 -10.64 -10.79 8.33
N LEU A 83 -9.92 -10.67 7.22
CA LEU A 83 -9.29 -11.81 6.54
C LEU A 83 -8.23 -12.48 7.43
N PHE A 84 -7.51 -11.70 8.24
CA PHE A 84 -6.56 -12.24 9.21
C PHE A 84 -7.20 -12.91 10.43
N LEU A 85 -8.49 -12.70 10.70
CA LEU A 85 -9.20 -13.52 11.69
C LEU A 85 -9.42 -14.95 11.18
N ILE A 86 -9.51 -15.12 9.85
CA ILE A 86 -9.76 -16.41 9.19
C ILE A 86 -8.44 -17.12 8.88
N VAL A 87 -7.45 -16.37 8.37
CA VAL A 87 -6.15 -16.90 7.95
C VAL A 87 -5.08 -16.55 8.99
N PRO A 88 -4.50 -17.54 9.69
CA PRO A 88 -3.52 -17.26 10.72
C PRO A 88 -2.22 -16.66 10.15
N LYS A 89 -1.68 -15.65 10.84
CA LYS A 89 -0.45 -14.92 10.49
C LYS A 89 0.82 -15.75 10.77
N LYS A 90 1.00 -16.86 10.07
CA LYS A 90 2.25 -17.66 10.12
C LYS A 90 3.18 -17.24 8.99
N GLU A 91 4.49 -17.47 9.12
CA GLU A 91 5.49 -17.25 8.06
C GLU A 91 5.40 -18.28 6.91
N VAL A 92 4.19 -18.69 6.55
CA VAL A 92 3.89 -19.60 5.46
C VAL A 92 3.35 -18.78 4.29
N ILE A 93 3.66 -19.17 3.06
CA ILE A 93 3.21 -18.49 1.82
C ILE A 93 1.70 -18.21 1.82
N LEU A 94 0.89 -19.07 2.46
CA LEU A 94 -0.56 -18.93 2.59
C LEU A 94 -1.01 -17.67 3.36
N SER A 95 -0.19 -17.12 4.26
CA SER A 95 -0.54 -15.90 5.01
C SER A 95 -0.50 -14.63 4.16
N TYR A 96 -0.04 -14.73 2.91
CA TYR A 96 -0.01 -13.62 1.96
C TYR A 96 -1.27 -13.53 1.08
N ILE A 97 -2.14 -14.54 1.10
CA ILE A 97 -3.42 -14.51 0.38
C ILE A 97 -4.32 -13.33 0.83
N PRO A 98 -4.45 -13.02 2.14
CA PRO A 98 -5.18 -11.82 2.58
C PRO A 98 -4.64 -10.53 1.97
N TYR A 99 -3.32 -10.36 1.89
CA TYR A 99 -2.71 -9.19 1.25
C TYR A 99 -3.02 -9.12 -0.24
N LEU A 100 -2.94 -10.25 -0.95
CA LEU A 100 -3.29 -10.33 -2.37
C LEU A 100 -4.72 -9.88 -2.62
N PHE A 101 -5.68 -10.41 -1.86
CA PHE A 101 -7.08 -10.03 -2.01
C PHE A 101 -7.33 -8.57 -1.64
N ALA A 102 -6.72 -8.09 -0.56
CA ALA A 102 -6.83 -6.70 -0.11
C ALA A 102 -6.28 -5.71 -1.16
N ILE A 103 -5.11 -5.99 -1.73
CA ILE A 103 -4.48 -5.13 -2.75
C ILE A 103 -5.26 -5.20 -4.07
N TRP A 104 -5.76 -6.37 -4.45
CA TRP A 104 -6.58 -6.49 -5.65
C TRP A 104 -7.87 -5.67 -5.54
N LEU A 105 -8.57 -5.80 -4.41
CA LEU A 105 -9.79 -5.04 -4.16
C LEU A 105 -9.51 -3.53 -4.02
N PHE A 106 -8.33 -3.15 -3.51
CA PHE A 106 -7.89 -1.76 -3.45
C PHE A 106 -7.92 -1.09 -4.83
N TYR A 107 -7.33 -1.72 -5.86
CA TYR A 107 -7.29 -1.14 -7.19
C TYR A 107 -8.69 -1.08 -7.83
N ILE A 108 -9.49 -2.14 -7.71
CA ILE A 108 -10.87 -2.15 -8.21
C ILE A 108 -11.71 -1.03 -7.57
N LEU A 109 -11.62 -0.87 -6.25
CA LEU A 109 -12.35 0.19 -5.56
C LEU A 109 -11.85 1.57 -5.97
N LEU A 110 -10.57 1.72 -6.28
CA LEU A 110 -10.00 2.98 -6.72
C LEU A 110 -10.51 3.36 -8.12
N ASP A 111 -10.55 2.41 -9.05
CA ASP A 111 -11.11 2.58 -10.40
C ASP A 111 -12.59 2.98 -10.37
N LEU A 112 -13.35 2.50 -9.38
CA LEU A 112 -14.74 2.89 -9.18
C LEU A 112 -14.92 4.24 -8.49
N SER A 113 -14.15 4.48 -7.43
CA SER A 113 -14.35 5.61 -6.51
C SER A 113 -13.78 6.92 -7.02
N VAL A 114 -12.69 6.89 -7.80
CA VAL A 114 -12.10 8.11 -8.37
C VAL A 114 -13.09 8.83 -9.30
N PRO A 115 -13.66 8.19 -10.34
CA PRO A 115 -14.64 8.84 -11.22
C PRO A 115 -15.91 9.24 -10.47
N TYR A 116 -16.35 8.42 -9.50
CA TYR A 116 -17.54 8.71 -8.71
C TYR A 116 -17.39 10.02 -7.90
N LEU A 117 -16.22 10.25 -7.33
CA LEU A 117 -15.95 11.47 -6.55
C LEU A 117 -15.55 12.68 -7.40
N GLN A 118 -15.07 12.47 -8.63
CA GLN A 118 -14.75 13.55 -9.58
C GLN A 118 -15.99 14.04 -10.32
N ASP A 119 -16.71 13.12 -10.96
CA ASP A 119 -17.72 13.43 -11.97
C ASP A 119 -19.14 13.03 -11.53
N GLY A 120 -19.29 12.38 -10.37
CA GLY A 120 -20.57 11.87 -9.87
C GLY A 120 -21.06 10.62 -10.60
N VAL A 121 -20.23 10.00 -11.43
CA VAL A 121 -20.56 8.81 -12.22
C VAL A 121 -19.63 7.67 -11.83
N TRP A 122 -20.19 6.47 -11.67
CA TRP A 122 -19.39 5.28 -11.39
C TRP A 122 -18.40 4.98 -12.53
N GLY A 123 -17.17 4.64 -12.16
CA GLY A 123 -16.18 4.15 -13.11
C GLY A 123 -16.66 2.89 -13.83
N THR A 124 -16.28 2.73 -15.09
CA THR A 124 -16.57 1.51 -15.86
C THR A 124 -15.50 0.46 -15.59
N ILE A 125 -15.91 -0.73 -15.17
CA ILE A 125 -15.00 -1.87 -15.00
C ILE A 125 -15.00 -2.70 -16.28
N SER A 126 -13.86 -2.75 -16.97
CA SER A 126 -13.63 -3.69 -18.06
C SER A 126 -12.95 -4.94 -17.53
N TRP A 127 -13.15 -6.08 -18.21
CA TRP A 127 -12.46 -7.32 -17.83
C TRP A 127 -10.94 -7.21 -17.95
N GLU A 128 -10.47 -6.36 -18.86
CA GLU A 128 -9.05 -6.03 -19.01
C GLU A 128 -8.50 -5.32 -17.76
N SER A 129 -9.19 -4.29 -17.25
CA SER A 129 -8.77 -3.58 -16.02
C SER A 129 -8.69 -4.54 -14.83
N VAL A 130 -9.69 -5.42 -14.66
CA VAL A 130 -9.71 -6.41 -13.57
C VAL A 130 -8.51 -7.37 -13.64
N LEU A 131 -8.13 -7.82 -14.84
CA LEU A 131 -6.97 -8.69 -15.05
C LEU A 131 -5.66 -7.95 -14.79
N VAL A 132 -5.54 -6.70 -15.24
CA VAL A 132 -4.39 -5.85 -14.96
C VAL A 132 -4.22 -5.66 -13.45
N ASP A 133 -5.31 -5.40 -12.72
CA ASP A 133 -5.29 -5.25 -11.27
C ASP A 133 -4.95 -6.53 -10.54
N MET A 134 -5.35 -7.69 -11.08
CA MET A 134 -4.92 -9.00 -10.57
C MET A 134 -3.41 -9.16 -10.71
N VAL A 135 -2.82 -8.79 -11.86
CA VAL A 135 -1.37 -8.87 -12.07
C VAL A 135 -0.63 -7.92 -11.11
N LYS A 136 -1.12 -6.67 -10.95
CA LYS A 136 -0.56 -5.71 -10.00
C LYS A 136 -0.57 -6.23 -8.57
N SER A 137 -1.68 -6.86 -8.15
CA SER A 137 -1.82 -7.38 -6.79
C SER A 137 -0.90 -8.57 -6.53
N ILE A 138 -0.68 -9.45 -7.52
CA ILE A 138 0.31 -10.52 -7.44
C ILE A 138 1.72 -9.95 -7.25
N ILE A 139 2.13 -9.01 -8.10
CA ILE A 139 3.47 -8.39 -8.03
C ILE A 139 3.66 -7.71 -6.67
N SER A 140 2.68 -6.93 -6.23
CA SER A 140 2.71 -6.23 -4.95
C SER A 140 2.84 -7.19 -3.76
N THR A 141 2.11 -8.31 -3.80
CA THR A 141 2.15 -9.34 -2.75
C THR A 141 3.50 -10.05 -2.72
N VAL A 142 4.08 -10.33 -3.88
CA VAL A 142 5.43 -10.91 -3.99
C VAL A 142 6.48 -9.95 -3.40
N ILE A 143 6.36 -8.65 -3.66
CA ILE A 143 7.24 -7.64 -3.06
C ILE A 143 7.10 -7.64 -1.53
N ILE A 144 5.89 -7.66 -0.99
CA ILE A 144 5.63 -7.75 0.45
C ILE A 144 6.27 -9.02 1.04
N TYR A 145 6.13 -10.16 0.37
CA TYR A 145 6.75 -11.42 0.76
C TYR A 145 8.28 -11.31 0.82
N LEU A 146 8.91 -10.77 -0.23
CA LEU A 146 10.36 -10.59 -0.29
C LEU A 146 10.87 -9.65 0.81
N ILE A 147 10.16 -8.55 1.09
CA ILE A 147 10.52 -7.61 2.16
C ILE A 147 10.45 -8.31 3.53
N ASN A 148 9.40 -9.11 3.78
CA ASN A 148 9.28 -9.88 5.02
C ASN A 148 10.43 -10.90 5.18
N LEU A 149 10.78 -11.61 4.11
CA LEU A 149 11.87 -12.58 4.11
C LEU A 149 13.24 -11.92 4.36
N LEU A 150 13.47 -10.73 3.81
CA LEU A 150 14.68 -9.96 4.10
C LEU A 150 14.73 -9.55 5.57
N LEU A 151 13.64 -9.00 6.11
CA LEU A 151 13.58 -8.53 7.50
C LEU A 151 13.70 -9.66 8.53
N SER A 152 13.10 -10.83 8.28
CA SER A 152 13.22 -11.98 9.20
C SER A 152 14.67 -12.46 9.30
N ASN A 153 15.40 -12.47 8.18
CA ASN A 153 16.82 -12.83 8.14
C ASN A 153 17.72 -11.83 8.89
N PHE A 154 17.38 -10.54 8.88
CA PHE A 154 18.11 -9.54 9.67
C PHE A 154 17.84 -9.70 11.17
N ARG A 155 16.58 -9.94 11.55
CA ARG A 155 16.17 -10.09 12.95
C ARG A 155 16.72 -11.36 13.61
N SER A 156 16.75 -12.47 12.87
CA SER A 156 17.36 -13.73 13.31
C SER A 156 18.84 -13.59 13.70
N LYS A 157 19.58 -12.65 13.09
CA LYS A 157 21.00 -12.41 13.43
C LYS A 157 21.17 -11.53 14.67
N GLU A 158 20.16 -10.78 15.06
CA GLU A 158 20.20 -9.89 16.21
C GLU A 158 19.93 -10.65 17.52
N ASP A 159 19.08 -11.68 17.47
CA ASP A 159 18.86 -12.62 18.58
C ASP A 159 20.05 -13.56 18.84
N LEU A 160 20.98 -13.72 17.89
CA LEU A 160 22.23 -14.48 18.05
C LEU A 160 23.38 -13.65 18.64
N ARG A 161 23.14 -12.37 18.97
CA ARG A 161 24.13 -11.45 19.54
C ARG A 161 23.86 -11.06 21.00
N LEU A 162 22.99 -11.78 21.69
CA LEU A 162 22.78 -11.72 23.14
C LEU A 162 23.31 -12.99 23.80
#